data_AF-A0A0B4EBC6-F1
#
_entry.id   AF-A0A0B4EBC6-F1
#
_cell.length_a   1.000
_cell.length_b   1.000
_cell.length_c   1.000
_cell.angle_alpha   90.00
_cell.angle_beta   90.00
_cell.angle_gamma   90.00
#
_symmetry.space_group_name_H-M   'P 1'
#
loop_
_entity.id
_entity.type
_entity.pdbx_description
1 polymer ?
#
loop_
_entity_poly.entity_id
_entity_poly.type
_entity_poly.pdbx_seq_one_letter_code
_entity_poly.pdbx_strand_id
1 'polypeptide(L)'
;MKTKSKLIKLTAVAAALSGCVSPENYETTPVQLQTSKGIVTCQLYTKERVLWDRSIDRPATMSVQEADAICKQEGQRQKDGG
;
A
#
# COMPACT_ATOMS: atom_id res chain seq x y z
N MET A 1 21.63 54.48 -24.85
CA MET A 1 20.34 53.73 -24.88
C MET A 1 20.31 52.80 -23.68
N LYS A 2 19.35 52.93 -22.76
CA LYS A 2 19.26 52.08 -21.55
C LYS A 2 18.21 50.99 -21.77
N THR A 3 18.64 49.76 -21.99
CA THR A 3 17.79 48.60 -22.23
C THR A 3 17.12 48.19 -20.91
N LYS A 4 15.79 48.38 -20.80
CA LYS A 4 15.02 47.97 -19.62
C LYS A 4 14.70 46.48 -19.74
N SER A 5 15.47 45.64 -19.06
CA SER A 5 15.21 44.21 -18.97
C SER A 5 14.00 43.96 -18.06
N LYS A 6 12.85 43.59 -18.65
CA LYS A 6 11.66 43.14 -17.90
C LYS A 6 11.91 41.69 -17.49
N LEU A 7 12.27 41.46 -16.22
CA LEU A 7 12.23 40.13 -15.62
C LEU A 7 10.77 39.63 -15.63
N ILE A 8 10.47 38.71 -16.55
CA ILE A 8 9.23 37.93 -16.53
C ILE A 8 9.39 36.90 -15.41
N LYS A 9 8.70 37.12 -14.29
CA LYS A 9 8.59 36.14 -13.20
C LYS A 9 7.61 35.05 -13.65
N LEU A 10 8.14 33.90 -14.08
CA LEU A 10 7.35 32.70 -14.33
C LEU A 10 7.09 32.01 -12.99
N THR A 11 5.94 32.29 -12.36
CA THR A 11 5.53 31.63 -11.12
C THR A 11 4.85 30.30 -11.48
N ALA A 12 5.58 29.19 -11.35
CA ALA A 12 5.02 27.85 -11.52
C ALA A 12 4.17 27.49 -10.28
N VAL A 13 2.85 27.48 -10.44
CA VAL A 13 1.93 26.95 -9.43
C VAL A 13 1.82 25.44 -9.63
N ALA A 14 2.72 24.69 -8.99
CA ALA A 14 2.56 23.25 -8.83
C ALA A 14 1.66 23.00 -7.61
N ALA A 15 0.34 23.10 -7.78
CA ALA A 15 -0.60 22.66 -6.77
C ALA A 15 -0.62 21.13 -6.78
N ALA A 16 0.07 20.52 -5.81
CA ALA A 16 0.02 19.07 -5.60
C ALA A 16 -1.38 18.69 -5.09
N LEU A 17 -2.18 18.03 -5.93
CA LEU A 17 -3.46 17.43 -5.53
C LEU A 17 -3.16 16.18 -4.70
N SER A 18 -2.96 16.33 -3.39
CA SER A 18 -3.01 15.19 -2.47
C SER A 18 -4.48 14.88 -2.16
N GLY A 19 -5.07 13.91 -2.87
CA GLY A 19 -6.37 13.36 -2.48
C GLY A 19 -6.24 12.48 -1.24
N CYS A 20 -7.12 12.65 -0.26
CA CYS A 20 -7.22 11.71 0.86
C CYS A 20 -7.79 10.39 0.34
N VAL A 21 -7.05 9.29 0.52
CA VAL A 21 -7.47 7.94 0.12
C VAL A 21 -7.69 7.12 1.39
N SER A 22 -8.88 6.52 1.52
CA SER A 22 -9.22 5.60 2.62
C SER A 22 -8.85 4.17 2.24
N PRO A 23 -7.98 3.47 2.97
CA PRO A 23 -7.61 2.07 2.67
C PRO A 23 -8.80 1.11 2.61
N GLU A 24 -9.84 1.38 3.40
CA GLU A 24 -11.05 0.56 3.53
C GLU A 24 -11.77 0.38 2.19
N ASN A 25 -11.66 1.35 1.28
CA ASN A 25 -12.25 1.27 -0.07
C ASN A 25 -11.55 0.27 -0.99
N TYR A 26 -10.40 -0.28 -0.56
CA TYR A 26 -9.57 -1.19 -1.33
C TYR A 26 -9.45 -2.56 -0.67
N GLU A 27 -10.06 -2.76 0.49
CA GLU A 27 -10.01 -4.01 1.24
C GLU A 27 -10.81 -5.11 0.53
N THR A 28 -10.26 -6.32 0.53
CA THR A 28 -10.97 -7.54 0.16
C THR A 28 -11.50 -8.26 1.39
N THR A 29 -12.28 -9.32 1.20
CA THR A 29 -12.57 -10.26 2.30
C THR A 29 -11.25 -10.79 2.90
N PRO A 30 -11.10 -10.81 4.23
CA PRO A 30 -9.92 -11.39 4.87
C PRO A 30 -9.68 -12.84 4.49
N VAL A 31 -8.42 -13.22 4.35
CA VAL A 31 -8.00 -14.60 4.08
C VAL A 31 -7.26 -15.19 5.26
N GLN A 32 -7.46 -16.48 5.51
CA GLN A 32 -6.74 -17.21 6.56
C GLN A 32 -5.71 -18.13 5.90
N LEU A 33 -4.46 -17.98 6.32
CA LEU A 33 -3.33 -18.74 5.79
C LEU A 33 -2.76 -19.63 6.89
N GLN A 34 -2.72 -20.93 6.63
CA GLN A 34 -2.09 -21.88 7.54
C GLN A 34 -0.57 -21.81 7.39
N THR A 35 0.12 -21.62 8.51
CA THR A 35 1.58 -21.66 8.57
C THR A 35 2.04 -22.71 9.59
N SER A 36 3.35 -22.98 9.62
CA SER A 36 3.95 -23.84 10.64
C SER A 36 3.85 -23.28 12.07
N LYS A 37 3.67 -21.95 12.21
CA LYS A 37 3.55 -21.26 13.51
C LYS A 37 2.10 -21.01 13.93
N GLY A 38 1.13 -21.36 13.09
CA GLY A 38 -0.31 -21.12 13.32
C GLY A 38 -0.99 -20.41 12.16
N ILE A 39 -2.23 -19.98 12.37
CA ILE A 39 -3.02 -19.28 11.35
C ILE A 39 -2.67 -17.80 11.35
N VAL A 40 -2.45 -17.23 10.17
CA VAL A 40 -2.37 -15.78 9.95
C VAL A 40 -3.63 -15.33 9.23
N THR A 41 -4.33 -14.34 9.78
CA THR A 41 -5.46 -13.69 9.10
C THR A 41 -4.96 -12.42 8.43
N CYS A 42 -5.06 -12.37 7.11
CA CYS A 42 -4.56 -11.28 6.28
C CYS A 42 -5.71 -10.40 5.79
N GLN A 43 -5.54 -9.09 5.94
CA GLN A 43 -6.26 -8.11 5.14
C GLN A 43 -5.46 -7.88 3.86
N LEU A 44 -6.02 -8.33 2.74
CA LEU A 44 -5.49 -8.01 1.42
C LEU A 44 -6.21 -6.81 0.84
N TYR A 45 -5.52 -6.08 -0.01
CA TYR A 45 -6.06 -4.99 -0.79
C TYR A 45 -6.13 -5.38 -2.27
N THR A 46 -6.54 -4.44 -3.13
CA THR A 46 -6.60 -4.70 -4.58
C THR A 46 -5.26 -5.16 -5.14
N LYS A 47 -5.28 -5.82 -6.31
CA LYS A 47 -4.08 -6.37 -6.97
C LYS A 47 -3.01 -5.31 -7.29
N GLU A 48 -3.40 -4.04 -7.35
CA GLU A 48 -2.54 -2.89 -7.57
C GLU A 48 -1.94 -2.32 -6.27
N ARG A 49 -2.24 -2.93 -5.12
CA ARG A 49 -1.95 -2.44 -3.76
C ARG A 49 -1.37 -3.51 -2.83
N VAL A 50 -0.76 -4.57 -3.38
CA VAL A 50 -0.15 -5.67 -2.60
C VAL A 50 0.77 -5.20 -1.46
N LEU A 51 1.50 -4.09 -1.64
CA LEU A 51 2.37 -3.55 -0.58
C LEU A 51 1.63 -3.09 0.67
N TRP A 52 0.31 -2.87 0.59
CA TRP A 52 -0.55 -2.49 1.71
C TRP A 52 -1.04 -3.71 2.50
N ASP A 53 -0.94 -4.91 1.92
CA ASP A 53 -1.39 -6.15 2.56
C ASP A 53 -0.72 -6.33 3.92
N ARG A 54 -1.54 -6.68 4.91
CA ARG A 54 -1.11 -6.74 6.30
C ARG A 54 -1.85 -7.81 7.09
N SER A 55 -1.22 -8.27 8.16
CA SER A 55 -1.85 -9.13 9.14
C SER A 55 -2.84 -8.34 10.00
N ILE A 56 -4.04 -8.89 10.20
CA ILE A 56 -5.04 -8.39 11.15
C ILE A 56 -5.19 -9.32 12.36
N ASP A 57 -4.75 -10.57 12.23
CA ASP A 57 -4.53 -11.48 13.34
C ASP A 57 -3.34 -12.42 13.04
N ARG A 58 -2.60 -12.81 14.07
CA ARG A 58 -1.43 -13.69 13.95
C ARG A 58 -1.10 -14.39 15.27
N PRO A 59 -0.36 -15.50 15.25
CA PRO A 59 0.13 -16.13 16.47
C PRO A 59 1.05 -15.18 17.25
N ALA A 60 1.00 -15.25 18.58
CA ALA A 60 1.84 -14.43 19.46
C ALA A 60 3.34 -14.67 19.25
N THR A 61 3.71 -15.85 18.76
CA THR A 61 5.10 -16.27 18.46
C THR A 61 5.64 -15.75 17.12
N MET A 62 4.80 -15.13 16.29
CA MET A 62 5.18 -14.59 14.99
C MET A 62 5.30 -13.07 15.07
N SER A 63 6.31 -12.44 14.46
CA SER A 63 6.38 -10.97 14.46
C SER A 63 5.33 -10.36 13.51
N VAL A 64 5.00 -9.08 13.68
CA VAL A 64 4.12 -8.35 12.73
C VAL A 64 4.75 -8.35 11.34
N GLN A 65 6.06 -8.08 11.26
CA GLN A 65 6.79 -8.02 10.00
C GLN A 65 6.78 -9.36 9.26
N GLU A 66 6.95 -10.47 9.99
CA GLU A 66 6.87 -11.82 9.43
C GLU A 66 5.45 -12.13 8.90
N ALA A 67 4.42 -11.81 9.69
CA ALA A 67 3.02 -12.04 9.29
C ALA A 67 2.62 -11.16 8.08
N ASP A 68 3.03 -9.89 8.06
CA ASP A 68 2.78 -8.99 6.93
C ASP A 68 3.50 -9.46 5.66
N ALA A 69 4.71 -10.03 5.78
CA ALA A 69 5.41 -10.61 4.63
C ALA A 69 4.62 -11.79 4.03
N ILE A 70 4.04 -12.64 4.88
CA ILE A 70 3.14 -13.74 4.45
C ILE A 70 1.91 -13.18 3.73
N CYS A 71 1.28 -12.14 4.27
CA CYS A 71 0.11 -11.52 3.63
C CYS A 71 0.44 -10.91 2.27
N LYS A 72 1.58 -10.22 2.14
CA LYS A 72 2.05 -9.67 0.85
C LYS A 72 2.38 -10.75 -0.16
N GLN A 73 2.95 -11.87 0.29
CA GLN A 73 3.22 -13.01 -0.58
C GLN A 73 1.92 -13.60 -1.14
N GLU A 74 0.88 -13.71 -0.31
CA GLU A 74 -0.44 -14.16 -0.77
C GLU A 74 -1.08 -13.17 -1.74
N GLY A 75 -1.05 -11.86 -1.45
CA GLY A 75 -1.54 -10.85 -2.38
C GLY A 75 -0.81 -10.90 -3.73
N GLN A 76 0.50 -11.11 -3.71
CA GLN A 76 1.29 -11.30 -4.93
C GLN A 76 0.88 -12.58 -5.68
N ARG A 77 0.68 -13.71 -5.00
CA ARG A 77 0.18 -14.95 -5.61
C ARG A 77 -1.18 -14.74 -6.29
N GLN A 78 -2.12 -14.06 -5.65
CA GLN A 78 -3.44 -13.78 -6.22
C GLN A 78 -3.37 -12.81 -7.40
N LYS A 79 -2.46 -11.83 -7.35
CA LYS A 79 -2.18 -10.94 -8.47
C LYS A 79 -1.72 -11.73 -9.69
N ASP A 80 -0.87 -12.74 -9.49
CA ASP A 80 -0.26 -13.55 -10.55
C ASP A 80 -1.17 -14.66 -11.10
N GLY A 81 -2.38 -14.82 -10.57
CA GLY A 81 -3.39 -15.75 -11.11
C GLY A 81 -3.72 -16.97 -10.25
N GLY A 82 -3.08 -17.10 -9.07
CA GLY A 82 -3.34 -18.17 -8.11
C GLY A 82 -2.32 -19.30 -8.16
#